data_AF-A0A9W9Y681-F1
#
_entry.id   AF-A0A9W9Y681-F1
#
_cell.length_a   1.000
_cell.length_b   1.000
_cell.length_c   1.000
_cell.angle_alpha   90.00
_cell.angle_beta   90.00
_cell.angle_gamma   90.00
#
_symmetry.space_group_name_H-M   'P 1'
#
loop_
_entity.id
_entity.type
_entity.pdbx_description
1 polymer ?
#
loop_
_entity_poly.entity_id
_entity_poly.type
_entity_poly.pdbx_seq_one_letter_code
_entity_poly.pdbx_strand_id
1 'polypeptide(L)'
;MQQCFGSGLCRKSLVLWGLSGSGKTHLAAHYVTTNKQSYQSVLWNDGSSSALIRQSFENLSHNISGYNQERPAIEKVIKWLERGRNSSWMMVFDGVPGAYDVDDPEDFDIRKYLPACDHGHMVTTTSDLHLRLALSDSEIHLKGVDDITGSDILLRCAGILEPEDSGKATARSISRKLGGLPLALEQAVTLLSYGIIRMDDFNRQFQQRFSSQTLKTPTKKYVGSYEKGRTLWMVFELSYGLIQRSPGAAKLLHLAIFLSPGSIPSVFGHMPEPGVPSDSAFETRVFGAGLAETQSFGLLCWLDKLRWKVERFGAAVNELESAGFVKFCRNQSDTSIESLAVHALKKTYTKA
;
A
#
# COMPACT_ATOMS: atom_id res chain seq x y z
N MET A 1 -11.20 8.05 16.00
CA MET A 1 -9.92 8.77 16.15
C MET A 1 -10.09 10.08 16.89
N GLN A 2 -10.94 11.02 16.45
CA GLN A 2 -11.17 12.29 17.17
C GLN A 2 -11.54 12.08 18.66
N GLN A 3 -12.46 11.16 18.94
CA GLN A 3 -12.84 10.79 20.31
C GLN A 3 -11.68 10.22 21.15
N CYS A 4 -10.72 9.53 20.53
CA CYS A 4 -9.57 8.91 21.23
C CYS A 4 -8.53 9.96 21.63
N PHE A 5 -8.34 10.98 20.80
CA PHE A 5 -7.39 12.06 21.09
C PHE A 5 -7.97 13.11 22.03
N GLY A 6 -9.29 13.37 21.97
CA GLY A 6 -9.96 14.30 22.88
C GLY A 6 -9.40 15.72 22.81
N SER A 7 -9.68 16.53 23.83
CA SER A 7 -9.27 17.94 23.94
C SER A 7 -8.27 18.21 25.09
N GLY A 8 -7.59 17.17 25.56
CA GLY A 8 -6.66 17.24 26.69
C GLY A 8 -5.23 17.60 26.26
N LEU A 9 -4.45 18.17 27.19
CA LEU A 9 -3.05 18.55 26.96
C LEU A 9 -2.06 17.37 27.05
N CYS A 10 -2.50 16.17 27.49
CA CYS A 10 -1.65 15.01 27.68
C CYS A 10 -1.28 14.30 26.36
N ARG A 11 -0.06 13.74 26.25
CA ARG A 11 0.34 12.89 25.12
C ARG A 11 -0.63 11.72 25.00
N LYS A 12 -1.23 11.53 23.82
CA LYS A 12 -2.16 10.43 23.53
C LYS A 12 -1.61 9.51 22.47
N SER A 13 -1.73 8.22 22.72
CA SER A 13 -1.31 7.15 21.81
C SER A 13 -2.50 6.29 21.40
N LEU A 14 -2.65 6.11 20.08
CA LEU A 14 -3.72 5.32 19.48
C LEU A 14 -3.14 4.23 18.61
N VAL A 15 -3.56 2.98 18.82
CA VAL A 15 -3.26 1.88 17.91
C VAL A 15 -4.47 1.58 17.02
N LEU A 16 -4.27 1.68 15.71
CA LEU A 16 -5.16 1.15 14.69
C LEU A 16 -4.70 -0.27 14.34
N TRP A 17 -5.54 -1.27 14.60
CA TRP A 17 -5.19 -2.65 14.35
C TRP A 17 -6.28 -3.41 13.58
N GLY A 18 -5.91 -4.51 12.94
CA GLY A 18 -6.82 -5.33 12.15
C GLY A 18 -6.13 -5.97 10.95
N LEU A 19 -6.88 -6.70 10.13
CA LEU A 19 -6.34 -7.44 8.98
C LEU A 19 -5.54 -6.55 8.02
N SER A 20 -4.51 -7.11 7.38
CA SER A 20 -3.84 -6.43 6.28
C SER A 20 -4.84 -6.14 5.15
N GLY A 21 -4.83 -4.92 4.62
CA GLY A 21 -5.87 -4.46 3.68
C GLY A 21 -7.16 -3.92 4.31
N SER A 22 -7.27 -3.84 5.66
CA SER A 22 -8.45 -3.29 6.36
C SER A 22 -8.60 -1.76 6.30
N GLY A 23 -7.63 -1.06 5.71
CA GLY A 23 -7.68 0.40 5.54
C GLY A 23 -7.05 1.22 6.68
N LYS A 24 -6.25 0.62 7.56
CA LYS A 24 -5.59 1.33 8.70
C LYS A 24 -4.78 2.55 8.26
N THR A 25 -3.88 2.35 7.29
CA THR A 25 -3.05 3.40 6.68
C THR A 25 -3.92 4.52 6.09
N HIS A 26 -4.97 4.17 5.35
CA HIS A 26 -5.89 5.14 4.75
C HIS A 26 -6.67 5.93 5.81
N LEU A 27 -7.13 5.28 6.88
CA LEU A 27 -7.82 5.94 7.98
C LEU A 27 -6.89 6.93 8.70
N ALA A 28 -5.65 6.54 8.99
CA ALA A 28 -4.65 7.42 9.58
C ALA A 28 -4.34 8.62 8.67
N ALA A 29 -4.11 8.38 7.37
CA ALA A 29 -3.83 9.44 6.40
C ALA A 29 -5.01 10.41 6.24
N HIS A 30 -6.24 9.90 6.20
CA HIS A 30 -7.44 10.72 6.14
C HIS A 30 -7.61 11.58 7.39
N TYR A 31 -7.35 11.02 8.57
CA TYR A 31 -7.38 11.77 9.82
C TYR A 31 -6.33 12.89 9.84
N VAL A 32 -5.08 12.59 9.50
CA VAL A 32 -3.99 13.56 9.41
C VAL A 32 -4.36 14.70 8.46
N THR A 33 -4.85 14.36 7.27
CA THR A 33 -5.20 15.35 6.24
C THR A 33 -6.35 16.25 6.70
N THR A 34 -7.39 15.66 7.29
CA THR A 34 -8.58 16.40 7.75
C THR A 34 -8.30 17.30 8.95
N ASN A 35 -7.36 16.90 9.81
CA ASN A 35 -7.03 17.62 11.05
C ASN A 35 -5.67 18.34 10.94
N LYS A 36 -5.14 18.55 9.74
CA LYS A 36 -3.80 19.10 9.51
C LYS A 36 -3.58 20.45 10.23
N GLN A 37 -4.61 21.29 10.29
CA GLN A 37 -4.55 22.59 10.95
C GLN A 37 -4.41 22.52 12.48
N SER A 38 -4.78 21.39 13.09
CA SER A 38 -4.65 21.17 14.54
C SER A 38 -3.22 20.81 14.96
N TYR A 39 -2.33 20.54 13.99
CA TYR A 39 -0.98 20.08 14.26
C TYR A 39 0.07 21.04 13.70
N GLN A 40 1.06 21.40 14.53
CA GLN A 40 2.22 22.20 14.11
C GLN A 40 3.17 21.40 13.23
N SER A 41 3.26 20.09 13.49
CA SER A 41 4.09 19.19 12.72
C SER A 41 3.48 17.80 12.65
N VAL A 42 3.70 17.12 11.52
CA VAL A 42 3.27 15.72 11.31
C VAL A 42 4.47 14.93 10.82
N LEU A 43 4.80 13.87 11.55
CA LEU A 43 5.90 12.96 11.24
C LEU A 43 5.28 11.62 10.85
N TRP A 44 5.33 11.29 9.56
CA TRP A 44 4.87 10.01 9.06
C TRP A 44 6.07 9.09 8.86
N ASN A 45 6.17 8.04 9.68
CA ASN A 45 7.25 7.07 9.61
C ASN A 45 6.72 5.75 9.04
N ASP A 46 7.45 5.18 8.09
CA ASP A 46 7.25 3.79 7.70
C ASP A 46 7.77 2.89 8.85
N GLY A 47 6.83 2.28 9.55
CA GLY A 47 7.07 1.43 10.71
C GLY A 47 7.42 -0.01 10.36
N SER A 48 7.56 -0.36 9.07
CA SER A 48 7.84 -1.75 8.66
C SER A 48 9.24 -2.24 9.03
N SER A 49 10.20 -1.34 9.27
CA SER A 49 11.54 -1.70 9.75
C SER A 49 12.21 -0.56 10.54
N SER A 50 13.14 -0.92 11.43
CA SER A 50 13.89 0.06 12.23
C SER A 50 14.73 0.97 11.33
N ALA A 51 15.28 0.44 10.24
CA ALA A 51 16.06 1.21 9.27
C ALA A 51 15.27 2.34 8.61
N LEU A 52 14.02 2.09 8.21
CA LEU A 52 13.16 3.12 7.59
C LEU A 52 12.73 4.20 8.58
N ILE A 53 12.50 3.83 9.85
CA ILE A 53 12.27 4.81 10.92
C ILE A 53 13.53 5.66 11.12
N ARG A 54 14.73 5.04 11.25
CA ARG A 54 16.00 5.78 11.39
C ARG A 54 16.22 6.76 10.24
N GLN A 55 16.02 6.31 9.00
CA GLN A 55 16.13 7.16 7.81
C GLN A 55 15.14 8.34 7.84
N SER A 56 13.91 8.11 8.28
CA SER A 56 12.91 9.19 8.44
C SER A 56 13.37 10.23 9.46
N PHE A 57 13.91 9.78 10.60
CA PHE A 57 14.47 10.66 11.63
C PHE A 57 15.73 11.40 11.16
N GLU A 58 16.60 10.76 10.38
CA GLU A 58 17.76 11.39 9.74
C GLU A 58 17.34 12.53 8.82
N ASN A 59 16.43 12.24 7.88
CA ASN A 59 15.88 13.24 6.95
C ASN A 59 15.25 14.43 7.69
N LEU A 60 14.47 14.17 8.74
CA LEU A 60 13.88 15.23 9.55
C LEU A 60 14.91 16.03 10.34
N SER A 61 15.96 15.37 10.85
CA SER A 61 16.98 16.03 11.68
C SER A 61 17.71 17.15 10.94
N HIS A 62 17.87 17.04 9.61
CA HIS A 62 18.47 18.07 8.78
C HIS A 62 17.63 19.35 8.69
N ASN A 63 16.32 19.25 8.88
CA ASN A 63 15.40 20.38 8.81
C ASN A 63 15.20 21.09 10.16
N ILE A 64 15.71 20.53 11.25
CA ILE A 64 15.55 21.08 12.60
C ILE A 64 16.75 22.00 12.92
N SER A 65 16.48 23.30 12.99
CA SER A 65 17.49 24.29 13.37
C SER A 65 17.74 24.37 14.88
N GLY A 66 18.97 24.74 15.27
CA GLY A 66 19.33 24.99 16.66
C GLY A 66 19.68 23.76 17.50
N TYR A 67 20.10 22.65 16.88
CA TYR A 67 20.74 21.52 17.57
C TYR A 67 22.18 21.33 17.08
N ASN A 68 23.08 20.93 17.99
CA ASN A 68 24.48 20.63 17.65
C ASN A 68 24.53 19.52 16.59
N GLN A 69 25.29 19.72 15.51
CA GLN A 69 25.45 18.76 14.41
C GLN A 69 25.98 17.41 14.89
N GLU A 70 26.72 17.38 15.99
CA GLU A 70 27.31 16.15 16.57
C GLU A 70 26.30 15.22 17.24
N ARG A 71 25.08 15.67 17.56
CA ARG A 71 24.08 14.78 18.19
C ARG A 71 23.50 13.76 17.19
N PRO A 72 23.20 12.53 17.64
CA PRO A 72 22.48 11.57 16.82
C PRO A 72 21.15 12.14 16.30
N ALA A 73 20.79 11.82 15.05
CA ALA A 73 19.58 12.32 14.42
C ALA A 73 18.31 12.04 15.24
N ILE A 74 18.20 10.83 15.80
CA ILE A 74 17.06 10.41 16.62
C ILE A 74 16.88 11.33 17.83
N GLU A 75 17.96 11.58 18.57
CA GLU A 75 17.93 12.43 19.77
C GLU A 75 17.54 13.88 19.42
N LYS A 76 18.02 14.41 18.29
CA LYS A 76 17.66 15.75 17.82
C LYS A 76 16.15 15.88 17.58
N VAL A 77 15.57 14.92 16.86
CA VAL A 77 14.13 14.92 16.54
C VAL A 77 13.29 14.74 17.80
N ILE A 78 13.64 13.79 18.68
CA ILE A 78 12.94 13.57 19.96
C ILE A 78 12.95 14.85 20.79
N LYS A 79 14.13 15.45 21.01
CA LYS A 79 14.23 16.69 21.78
C LYS A 79 13.45 17.84 21.16
N TRP A 80 13.32 17.87 19.83
CA TRP A 80 12.54 18.90 19.15
C TRP A 80 11.03 18.71 19.34
N LEU A 81 10.55 17.46 19.35
CA LEU A 81 9.16 17.12 19.69
C LEU A 81 8.83 17.45 21.15
N GLU A 82 9.78 17.26 22.06
CA GLU A 82 9.63 17.55 23.49
C GLU A 82 9.62 19.06 23.81
N ARG A 83 9.96 19.94 22.85
CA ARG A 83 9.94 21.39 23.08
C ARG A 83 8.51 21.88 23.32
N GLY A 84 8.30 22.70 24.35
CA GLY A 84 6.99 23.34 24.59
C GLY A 84 6.50 24.26 23.46
N ARG A 85 7.38 24.72 22.56
CA ARG A 85 6.98 25.45 21.34
C ARG A 85 6.40 24.55 20.25
N ASN A 86 6.69 23.24 20.30
CA ASN A 86 6.14 22.21 19.43
C ASN A 86 5.17 21.35 20.25
N SER A 87 4.09 21.95 20.74
CA SER A 87 3.17 21.29 21.68
C SER A 87 2.08 20.47 20.99
N SER A 88 1.86 20.65 19.69
CA SER A 88 0.80 19.97 18.93
C SER A 88 1.34 19.20 17.73
N TRP A 89 2.29 18.29 17.95
CA TRP A 89 2.76 17.40 16.89
C TRP A 89 1.91 16.12 16.78
N MET A 90 1.95 15.49 15.60
CA MET A 90 1.44 14.14 15.37
C MET A 90 2.55 13.24 14.83
N MET A 91 2.72 12.06 15.40
CA MET A 91 3.64 11.03 14.93
C MET A 91 2.87 9.79 14.51
N VAL A 92 3.09 9.32 13.29
CA VAL A 92 2.49 8.10 12.75
C VAL A 92 3.59 7.06 12.56
N PHE A 93 3.39 5.85 13.07
CA PHE A 93 4.15 4.65 12.72
C PHE A 93 3.26 3.73 11.89
N ASP A 94 3.44 3.73 10.58
CA ASP A 94 2.57 2.99 9.67
C ASP A 94 3.16 1.62 9.30
N GLY A 95 2.40 0.55 9.54
CA GLY A 95 2.78 -0.80 9.13
C GLY A 95 3.74 -1.50 10.07
N VAL A 96 3.63 -1.24 11.38
CA VAL A 96 4.49 -1.88 12.40
C VAL A 96 4.25 -3.39 12.41
N PRO A 97 5.27 -4.22 12.13
CA PRO A 97 5.15 -5.67 12.07
C PRO A 97 4.95 -6.25 13.46
N GLY A 98 4.30 -7.41 13.55
CA GLY A 98 4.20 -8.13 14.82
C GLY A 98 5.54 -8.70 15.26
N ALA A 99 5.66 -9.04 16.55
CA ALA A 99 6.90 -9.60 17.11
C ALA A 99 7.38 -10.89 16.41
N TYR A 100 6.46 -11.60 15.74
CA TYR A 100 6.74 -12.82 14.99
C TYR A 100 6.96 -12.62 13.48
N ASP A 101 6.76 -11.39 12.98
CA ASP A 101 6.86 -11.05 11.55
C ASP A 101 8.19 -10.35 11.20
N VAL A 102 9.10 -10.21 12.17
CA VAL A 102 10.42 -9.60 11.97
C VAL A 102 11.49 -10.69 11.89
N ASP A 103 12.39 -10.60 10.91
CA ASP A 103 13.53 -11.52 10.78
C ASP A 103 14.48 -11.44 11.99
N ASP A 104 14.54 -10.27 12.66
CA ASP A 104 15.29 -10.04 13.90
C ASP A 104 14.45 -9.24 14.92
N PRO A 105 13.60 -9.93 15.72
CA PRO A 105 12.72 -9.29 16.68
C PRO A 105 13.42 -8.49 17.78
N GLU A 106 14.71 -8.77 18.05
CA GLU A 106 15.44 -8.09 19.13
C GLU A 106 15.91 -6.68 18.73
N ASP A 107 16.10 -6.39 17.44
CA ASP A 107 16.50 -5.05 16.99
C ASP A 107 15.31 -4.09 16.79
N PHE A 108 14.10 -4.62 16.59
CA PHE A 108 12.93 -3.80 16.28
C PHE A 108 12.14 -3.37 17.53
N ASP A 109 12.45 -2.17 18.04
CA ASP A 109 11.71 -1.55 19.15
C ASP A 109 11.35 -0.09 18.85
N ILE A 110 10.05 0.16 18.62
CA ILE A 110 9.57 1.52 18.34
C ILE A 110 9.64 2.44 19.57
N ARG A 111 9.75 1.89 20.79
CA ARG A 111 9.81 2.67 22.05
C ARG A 111 11.03 3.59 22.10
N LYS A 112 12.10 3.22 21.38
CA LYS A 112 13.34 4.00 21.23
C LYS A 112 13.12 5.36 20.53
N TYR A 113 12.01 5.52 19.81
CA TYR A 113 11.69 6.72 19.04
C TYR A 113 10.63 7.62 19.71
N LEU A 114 10.16 7.24 20.90
CA LEU A 114 9.05 7.93 21.55
C LEU A 114 9.55 9.10 22.39
N PRO A 115 8.99 10.32 22.20
CA PRO A 115 9.38 11.48 23.00
C PRO A 115 8.80 11.39 24.41
N ALA A 116 9.59 11.71 25.43
CA ALA A 116 9.21 11.68 26.84
C ALA A 116 8.56 13.01 27.28
N CYS A 117 7.57 13.50 26.52
CA CYS A 117 6.78 14.68 26.85
C CYS A 117 5.33 14.35 27.14
N ASP A 118 4.64 15.28 27.80
CA ASP A 118 3.24 15.20 28.14
C ASP A 118 2.34 15.79 27.07
N HIS A 119 2.81 16.07 25.85
CA HIS A 119 2.00 16.59 24.74
C HIS A 119 2.22 15.81 23.44
N GLY A 120 1.34 16.05 22.45
CA GLY A 120 1.40 15.44 21.12
C GLY A 120 0.56 14.17 20.96
N HIS A 121 0.32 13.79 19.70
CA HIS A 121 -0.53 12.65 19.35
C HIS A 121 0.26 11.58 18.58
N MET A 122 0.07 10.32 18.93
CA MET A 122 0.71 9.18 18.27
C MET A 122 -0.33 8.25 17.67
N VAL A 123 -0.09 7.80 16.44
CA VAL A 123 -0.87 6.77 15.75
C VAL A 123 0.06 5.65 15.36
N THR A 124 -0.24 4.42 15.74
CA THR A 124 0.47 3.23 15.27
C THR A 124 -0.50 2.37 14.48
N THR A 125 -0.14 1.97 13.27
CA THR A 125 -0.92 0.99 12.50
C THR A 125 -0.20 -0.36 12.52
N THR A 126 -0.94 -1.44 12.80
CA THR A 126 -0.36 -2.80 12.86
C THR A 126 -1.40 -3.87 12.49
N SER A 127 -0.94 -5.03 12.02
CA SER A 127 -1.76 -6.24 11.92
C SER A 127 -1.67 -7.13 13.15
N ASP A 128 -0.76 -6.85 14.09
CA ASP A 128 -0.54 -7.66 15.28
C ASP A 128 -1.42 -7.22 16.46
N LEU A 129 -2.11 -8.20 17.04
CA LEU A 129 -2.93 -8.03 18.23
C LEU A 129 -2.09 -7.81 19.50
N HIS A 130 -0.86 -8.30 19.55
CA HIS A 130 -0.02 -8.19 20.75
C HIS A 130 0.54 -6.78 20.94
N LEU A 131 0.92 -6.11 19.85
CA LEU A 131 1.39 -4.72 19.88
C LEU A 131 0.35 -3.73 20.38
N ARG A 132 -0.94 -4.03 20.20
CA ARG A 132 -2.07 -3.26 20.73
C ARG A 132 -1.98 -3.02 22.23
N LEU A 133 -1.54 -4.03 22.99
CA LEU A 133 -1.56 -4.01 24.45
C LEU A 133 -0.38 -3.25 25.06
N ALA A 134 0.72 -3.06 24.31
CA ALA A 134 1.98 -2.56 24.85
C ALA A 134 2.23 -1.06 24.61
N LEU A 135 1.51 -0.43 23.68
CA LEU A 135 1.92 0.85 23.08
C LEU A 135 0.84 1.94 23.07
N SER A 136 -0.36 1.70 23.64
CA SER A 136 -1.47 2.64 23.45
C SER A 136 -2.35 2.90 24.67
N ASP A 137 -2.80 4.15 24.77
CA ASP A 137 -3.87 4.60 25.67
C ASP A 137 -5.25 4.22 25.13
N SER A 138 -5.36 4.01 23.81
CA SER A 138 -6.61 3.71 23.13
C SER A 138 -6.36 2.85 21.89
N GLU A 139 -7.36 2.07 21.52
CA GLU A 139 -7.29 1.18 20.37
C GLU A 139 -8.54 1.28 19.49
N ILE A 140 -8.36 1.08 18.18
CA ILE A 140 -9.46 0.89 17.24
C ILE A 140 -9.17 -0.36 16.40
N HIS A 141 -10.08 -1.33 16.50
CA HIS A 141 -10.08 -2.50 15.63
C HIS A 141 -10.81 -2.19 14.33
N LEU A 142 -10.07 -2.11 13.22
CA LEU A 142 -10.62 -1.98 11.88
C LEU A 142 -10.97 -3.37 11.33
N LYS A 143 -12.26 -3.68 11.32
CA LYS A 143 -12.83 -4.92 10.77
C LYS A 143 -13.12 -4.86 9.27
N GLY A 144 -13.01 -3.68 8.65
CA GLY A 144 -13.49 -3.42 7.29
C GLY A 144 -14.86 -2.76 7.30
N VAL A 145 -15.55 -2.79 6.16
CA VAL A 145 -16.93 -2.28 5.99
C VAL A 145 -17.95 -3.40 6.19
N ASP A 146 -19.16 -3.06 6.60
CA ASP A 146 -20.26 -4.04 6.69
C ASP A 146 -20.75 -4.48 5.30
N ASP A 147 -21.58 -5.53 5.26
CA ASP A 147 -22.02 -6.14 4.01
C ASP A 147 -23.00 -5.27 3.21
N ILE A 148 -23.69 -4.32 3.87
CA ILE A 148 -24.58 -3.36 3.21
C ILE A 148 -23.72 -2.29 2.54
N THR A 149 -22.84 -1.63 3.32
CA THR A 149 -21.92 -0.61 2.80
C THR A 149 -21.06 -1.15 1.66
N GLY A 150 -20.51 -2.36 1.82
CA GLY A 150 -19.73 -2.99 0.76
C GLY A 150 -20.55 -3.34 -0.48
N SER A 151 -21.83 -3.73 -0.31
CA SER A 151 -22.73 -3.95 -1.45
C SER A 151 -23.03 -2.66 -2.21
N ASP A 152 -23.25 -1.55 -1.50
CA ASP A 152 -23.50 -0.24 -2.10
C ASP A 152 -22.29 0.26 -2.89
N ILE A 153 -21.07 0.05 -2.37
CA ILE A 153 -19.82 0.36 -3.08
C ILE A 153 -19.75 -0.44 -4.40
N LEU A 154 -19.98 -1.75 -4.35
CA LEU A 154 -19.93 -2.62 -5.53
C LEU A 154 -20.95 -2.21 -6.60
N LEU A 155 -22.20 -1.90 -6.19
CA LEU A 155 -23.28 -1.49 -7.09
C LEU A 155 -22.98 -0.15 -7.76
N ARG A 156 -22.56 0.85 -6.98
CA ARG A 156 -22.20 2.18 -7.50
C ARG A 156 -21.04 2.09 -8.49
N CYS A 157 -19.99 1.33 -8.16
CA CYS A 157 -18.84 1.17 -9.03
C CYS A 157 -19.12 0.35 -10.30
N ALA A 158 -20.09 -0.56 -10.25
CA ALA A 158 -20.59 -1.27 -11.44
C ALA A 158 -21.51 -0.40 -12.31
N GLY A 159 -21.77 0.87 -11.94
CA GLY A 159 -22.67 1.76 -12.66
C GLY A 159 -24.16 1.44 -12.47
N ILE A 160 -24.51 0.66 -11.44
CA ILE A 160 -25.88 0.21 -11.18
C ILE A 160 -26.51 1.13 -10.13
N LEU A 161 -27.29 2.12 -10.61
CA LEU A 161 -27.95 3.12 -9.74
C LEU A 161 -29.25 2.58 -9.12
N GLU A 162 -30.01 1.78 -9.88
CA GLU A 162 -31.30 1.21 -9.47
C GLU A 162 -31.27 -0.32 -9.63
N PRO A 163 -30.62 -1.04 -8.70
CA PRO A 163 -30.56 -2.49 -8.78
C PRO A 163 -31.90 -3.13 -8.43
N GLU A 164 -32.28 -4.14 -9.20
CA GLU A 164 -33.30 -5.12 -8.82
C GLU A 164 -32.89 -5.84 -7.52
N ASP A 165 -33.87 -6.44 -6.83
CA ASP A 165 -33.63 -7.15 -5.56
C ASP A 165 -32.63 -8.30 -5.71
N SER A 166 -32.63 -8.97 -6.88
CA SER A 166 -31.64 -9.98 -7.27
C SER A 166 -30.21 -9.41 -7.31
N GLY A 167 -30.03 -8.25 -7.93
CA GLY A 167 -28.75 -7.53 -8.02
C GLY A 167 -28.24 -7.08 -6.65
N LYS A 168 -29.13 -6.56 -5.79
CA LYS A 168 -28.80 -6.22 -4.40
C LYS A 168 -28.35 -7.46 -3.62
N ALA A 169 -29.05 -8.57 -3.78
CA ALA A 169 -28.70 -9.84 -3.13
C ALA A 169 -27.33 -10.37 -3.60
N THR A 170 -27.04 -10.30 -4.90
CA THR A 170 -25.71 -10.66 -5.45
C THR A 170 -24.62 -9.76 -4.88
N ALA A 171 -24.79 -8.44 -4.91
CA ALA A 171 -23.79 -7.50 -4.39
C ALA A 171 -23.50 -7.74 -2.91
N ARG A 172 -24.54 -7.97 -2.11
CA ARG A 172 -24.42 -8.30 -0.68
C ARG A 172 -23.74 -9.65 -0.45
N SER A 173 -24.05 -10.66 -1.27
CA SER A 173 -23.34 -11.94 -1.26
C SER A 173 -21.84 -11.77 -1.54
N ILE A 174 -21.49 -10.99 -2.56
CA ILE A 174 -20.08 -10.69 -2.88
C ILE A 174 -19.42 -9.98 -1.69
N SER A 175 -20.03 -8.92 -1.16
CA SER A 175 -19.48 -8.18 -0.03
C SER A 175 -19.17 -9.06 1.19
N ARG A 176 -20.10 -9.98 1.54
CA ARG A 176 -19.88 -10.97 2.62
C ARG A 176 -18.72 -11.91 2.33
N LYS A 177 -18.60 -12.41 1.09
CA LYS A 177 -17.49 -13.28 0.67
C LYS A 177 -16.14 -12.55 0.71
N LEU A 178 -16.17 -11.24 0.42
CA LEU A 178 -15.01 -10.37 0.53
C LEU A 178 -14.69 -9.96 1.98
N GLY A 179 -15.49 -10.39 2.95
CA GLY A 179 -15.29 -10.12 4.37
C GLY A 179 -15.31 -8.63 4.73
N GLY A 180 -15.88 -7.78 3.85
CA GLY A 180 -15.85 -6.33 4.04
C GLY A 180 -14.46 -5.70 3.93
N LEU A 181 -13.45 -6.43 3.45
CA LEU A 181 -12.08 -5.94 3.42
C LEU A 181 -11.92 -4.87 2.31
N PRO A 182 -11.56 -3.61 2.64
CA PRO A 182 -11.45 -2.54 1.65
C PRO A 182 -10.55 -2.88 0.47
N LEU A 183 -9.38 -3.50 0.70
CA LEU A 183 -8.50 -3.89 -0.40
C LEU A 183 -9.12 -4.96 -1.31
N ALA A 184 -9.87 -5.92 -0.75
CA ALA A 184 -10.54 -6.94 -1.56
C ALA A 184 -11.71 -6.34 -2.36
N LEU A 185 -12.46 -5.42 -1.73
CA LEU A 185 -13.52 -4.67 -2.37
C LEU A 185 -12.99 -3.79 -3.50
N GLU A 186 -11.88 -3.07 -3.28
CA GLU A 186 -11.23 -2.24 -4.30
C GLU A 186 -10.88 -3.07 -5.54
N GLN A 187 -10.27 -4.24 -5.34
CA GLN A 187 -9.95 -5.12 -6.48
C GLN A 187 -11.19 -5.64 -7.21
N ALA A 188 -12.23 -6.06 -6.47
CA ALA A 188 -13.48 -6.48 -7.09
C ALA A 188 -14.13 -5.32 -7.87
N VAL A 189 -14.18 -4.14 -7.26
CA VAL A 189 -14.65 -2.88 -7.86
C VAL A 189 -13.92 -2.59 -9.16
N THR A 190 -12.59 -2.67 -9.18
CA THR A 190 -11.80 -2.44 -10.39
C THR A 190 -12.26 -3.35 -11.53
N LEU A 191 -12.40 -4.66 -11.29
CA LEU A 191 -12.82 -5.59 -12.34
C LEU A 191 -14.25 -5.32 -12.84
N LEU A 192 -15.15 -4.87 -11.94
CA LEU A 192 -16.52 -4.53 -12.28
C LEU A 192 -16.60 -3.21 -13.05
N SER A 193 -15.89 -2.17 -12.62
CA SER A 193 -15.96 -0.81 -13.19
C SER A 193 -15.37 -0.74 -14.60
N TYR A 194 -14.33 -1.53 -14.87
CA TYR A 194 -13.77 -1.66 -16.22
C TYR A 194 -14.59 -2.61 -17.12
N GLY A 195 -15.69 -3.18 -16.62
CA GLY A 195 -16.54 -4.11 -17.38
C GLY A 195 -15.86 -5.43 -17.74
N ILE A 196 -14.75 -5.77 -17.07
CA ILE A 196 -13.97 -6.99 -17.33
C ILE A 196 -14.78 -8.23 -16.93
N ILE A 197 -15.56 -8.12 -15.86
CA ILE A 197 -16.41 -9.19 -15.35
C ILE A 197 -17.76 -8.62 -14.90
N ARG A 198 -18.84 -9.33 -15.20
CA ARG A 198 -20.16 -8.97 -14.65
C ARG A 198 -20.26 -9.43 -13.20
N MET A 199 -21.12 -8.78 -12.41
CA MET A 199 -21.25 -9.06 -10.98
C MET A 199 -21.60 -10.53 -10.68
N ASP A 200 -22.55 -11.12 -11.41
CA ASP A 200 -22.91 -12.54 -11.23
C ASP A 200 -21.77 -13.49 -11.61
N ASP A 201 -21.02 -13.15 -12.66
CA ASP A 201 -19.86 -13.93 -13.10
C ASP A 201 -18.74 -13.86 -12.08
N PHE A 202 -18.52 -12.69 -11.46
CA PHE A 202 -17.56 -12.52 -10.37
C PHE A 202 -17.96 -13.39 -9.18
N ASN A 203 -19.22 -13.32 -8.76
CA ASN A 203 -19.73 -14.11 -7.65
C ASN A 203 -19.56 -15.62 -7.88
N ARG A 204 -19.85 -16.09 -9.11
CA ARG A 204 -19.68 -17.49 -9.52
C ARG A 204 -18.21 -17.92 -9.55
N GLN A 205 -17.36 -17.12 -10.19
CA GLN A 205 -15.92 -17.42 -10.32
C GLN A 205 -15.20 -17.42 -8.97
N PHE A 206 -15.54 -16.47 -8.10
CA PHE A 206 -15.03 -16.44 -6.72
C PHE A 206 -15.43 -17.71 -5.97
N GLN A 207 -16.71 -18.10 -6.03
CA GLN A 207 -17.21 -19.31 -5.37
C GLN A 207 -16.49 -20.58 -5.86
N GLN A 208 -16.39 -20.76 -7.18
CA GLN A 208 -15.76 -21.94 -7.78
C GLN A 208 -14.30 -22.07 -7.38
N ARG A 209 -13.53 -20.97 -7.44
CA ARG A 209 -12.11 -20.99 -7.09
C ARG A 209 -11.90 -21.14 -5.59
N PHE A 210 -12.74 -20.49 -4.76
CA PHE A 210 -12.68 -20.66 -3.33
C PHE A 210 -12.85 -22.14 -2.96
N SER A 211 -13.84 -22.82 -3.54
CA SER A 211 -14.05 -24.26 -3.31
C SER A 211 -12.90 -25.15 -3.81
N SER A 212 -12.22 -24.80 -4.92
CA SER A 212 -11.18 -25.65 -5.52
C SER A 212 -9.75 -25.41 -4.98
N GLN A 213 -9.44 -24.20 -4.50
CA GLN A 213 -8.08 -23.82 -4.08
C GLN A 213 -7.87 -23.89 -2.55
N THR A 214 -8.92 -24.16 -1.77
CA THR A 214 -8.89 -24.19 -0.29
C THR A 214 -7.91 -25.22 0.32
N LEU A 215 -7.34 -26.14 -0.48
CA LEU A 215 -6.40 -27.17 -0.01
C LEU A 215 -4.96 -27.01 -0.54
N LYS A 216 -4.67 -26.04 -1.42
CA LYS A 216 -3.37 -25.97 -2.13
C LYS A 216 -2.49 -24.77 -1.77
N THR A 217 -3.00 -23.76 -1.06
CA THR A 217 -2.26 -22.52 -0.77
C THR A 217 -1.48 -22.59 0.55
N PRO A 218 -0.17 -22.25 0.58
CA PRO A 218 0.60 -22.19 1.82
C PRO A 218 0.11 -21.05 2.73
N THR A 219 -0.55 -21.40 3.84
CA THR A 219 -1.19 -20.44 4.77
C THR A 219 -0.23 -19.78 5.77
N LYS A 220 1.07 -20.09 5.74
CA LYS A 220 1.96 -19.78 6.86
C LYS A 220 3.00 -18.67 6.64
N LYS A 221 3.29 -18.25 5.40
CA LYS A 221 4.49 -17.43 5.14
C LYS A 221 4.23 -16.07 4.43
N TYR A 222 3.07 -15.87 3.82
CA TYR A 222 2.92 -14.81 2.81
C TYR A 222 1.67 -13.93 2.96
N VAL A 223 0.70 -14.40 3.73
CA VAL A 223 -0.52 -13.68 4.05
C VAL A 223 -0.76 -14.02 5.50
N GLY A 224 -0.58 -13.04 6.41
CA GLY A 224 -0.49 -13.28 7.85
C GLY A 224 -1.57 -14.23 8.38
N SER A 225 -1.27 -14.88 9.50
CA SER A 225 -2.08 -15.88 10.23
C SER A 225 -3.56 -15.53 10.47
N TYR A 226 -3.96 -14.30 10.17
CA TYR A 226 -5.28 -13.74 10.34
C TYR A 226 -6.15 -13.67 9.06
N GLU A 227 -5.62 -13.83 7.84
CA GLU A 227 -6.47 -13.95 6.64
C GLU A 227 -6.92 -15.40 6.41
N LYS A 228 -7.56 -15.99 7.43
CA LYS A 228 -8.10 -17.36 7.34
C LYS A 228 -9.11 -17.52 6.19
N GLY A 229 -9.74 -16.43 5.77
CA GLY A 229 -10.70 -16.39 4.67
C GLY A 229 -10.11 -16.44 3.27
N ARG A 230 -8.77 -16.35 3.08
CA ARG A 230 -8.08 -16.35 1.77
C ARG A 230 -8.65 -15.39 0.73
N THR A 231 -9.45 -14.43 1.16
CA THR A 231 -10.21 -13.51 0.31
C THR A 231 -9.29 -12.73 -0.63
N LEU A 232 -8.24 -12.10 -0.12
CA LEU A 232 -7.27 -11.36 -0.93
C LEU A 232 -6.56 -12.28 -1.89
N TRP A 233 -6.14 -13.47 -1.45
CA TRP A 233 -5.54 -14.46 -2.35
C TRP A 233 -6.45 -14.76 -3.53
N MET A 234 -7.74 -15.03 -3.27
CA MET A 234 -8.70 -15.35 -4.34
C MET A 234 -8.93 -14.18 -5.28
N VAL A 235 -9.03 -12.95 -4.78
CA VAL A 235 -9.24 -11.78 -5.63
C VAL A 235 -7.99 -11.43 -6.43
N PHE A 236 -6.81 -11.59 -5.84
CA PHE A 236 -5.54 -11.45 -6.55
C PHE A 236 -5.40 -12.52 -7.63
N GLU A 237 -5.80 -13.76 -7.36
CA GLU A 237 -5.83 -14.84 -8.37
C GLU A 237 -6.74 -14.50 -9.56
N LEU A 238 -7.95 -14.00 -9.30
CA LEU A 238 -8.86 -13.54 -10.36
C LEU A 238 -8.22 -12.46 -11.22
N SER A 239 -7.61 -11.48 -10.57
CA SER A 239 -7.02 -10.31 -11.22
C SER A 239 -5.72 -10.66 -11.96
N TYR A 240 -4.90 -11.54 -11.38
CA TYR A 240 -3.63 -12.00 -11.96
C TYR A 240 -3.87 -12.91 -13.17
N GLY A 241 -4.91 -13.73 -13.15
CA GLY A 241 -5.33 -14.51 -14.31
C GLY A 241 -5.72 -13.66 -15.53
N LEU A 242 -6.05 -12.38 -15.35
CA LEU A 242 -6.24 -11.43 -16.46
C LEU A 242 -4.89 -10.94 -16.98
N ILE A 243 -3.99 -10.57 -16.08
CA ILE A 243 -2.63 -10.11 -16.41
C ILE A 243 -1.88 -11.19 -17.20
N GLN A 244 -2.03 -12.47 -16.82
CA GLN A 244 -1.38 -13.59 -17.51
C GLN A 244 -1.84 -13.80 -18.96
N ARG A 245 -3.00 -13.26 -19.37
CA ARG A 245 -3.44 -13.29 -20.78
C ARG A 245 -2.62 -12.37 -21.67
N SER A 246 -1.94 -11.39 -21.07
CA SER A 246 -1.06 -10.44 -21.74
C SER A 246 0.38 -10.64 -21.29
N PRO A 247 1.23 -11.23 -22.15
CA PRO A 247 2.66 -11.36 -21.85
C PRO A 247 3.35 -10.02 -21.56
N GLY A 248 2.82 -8.93 -22.12
CA GLY A 248 3.31 -7.58 -21.86
C GLY A 248 3.01 -7.12 -20.43
N ALA A 249 1.75 -7.20 -20.02
CA ALA A 249 1.32 -6.79 -18.70
C ALA A 249 1.99 -7.63 -17.59
N ALA A 250 2.12 -8.95 -17.80
CA ALA A 250 2.78 -9.85 -16.85
C ALA A 250 4.25 -9.45 -16.62
N LYS A 251 5.02 -9.21 -17.69
CA LYS A 251 6.41 -8.76 -17.58
C LYS A 251 6.54 -7.39 -16.93
N LEU A 252 5.63 -6.46 -17.26
CA LEU A 252 5.57 -5.15 -16.60
C LEU A 252 5.26 -5.25 -15.10
N LEU A 253 4.40 -6.19 -14.69
CA LEU A 253 4.13 -6.44 -13.27
C LEU A 253 5.40 -6.90 -12.54
N HIS A 254 6.13 -7.86 -13.10
CA HIS A 254 7.37 -8.36 -12.49
C HIS A 254 8.42 -7.25 -12.36
N LEU A 255 8.53 -6.38 -13.36
CA LEU A 255 9.34 -5.16 -13.29
C LEU A 255 8.87 -4.21 -12.17
N ALA A 256 7.58 -3.92 -12.12
CA ALA A 256 7.00 -3.02 -11.12
C ALA A 256 7.22 -3.54 -9.69
N ILE A 257 7.15 -4.85 -9.48
CA ILE A 257 7.43 -5.48 -8.19
C ILE A 257 8.91 -5.38 -7.83
N PHE A 258 9.81 -5.58 -8.80
CA PHE A 258 11.26 -5.45 -8.60
C PHE A 258 11.65 -4.00 -8.25
N LEU A 259 11.06 -3.02 -8.94
CA LEU A 259 11.40 -1.60 -8.79
C LEU A 259 10.74 -0.91 -7.59
N SER A 260 9.76 -1.54 -6.93
CA SER A 260 9.00 -0.91 -5.85
C SER A 260 9.50 -1.35 -4.46
N PRO A 261 9.70 -0.43 -3.48
CA PRO A 261 9.36 0.99 -3.51
C PRO A 261 10.51 1.84 -4.08
N GLY A 262 10.24 2.61 -5.12
CA GLY A 262 11.24 3.47 -5.73
C GLY A 262 10.63 4.38 -6.80
N SER A 263 11.22 5.56 -6.96
CA SER A 263 10.98 6.41 -8.13
C SER A 263 11.22 5.58 -9.37
N ILE A 264 10.27 5.62 -10.30
CA ILE A 264 10.43 4.93 -11.56
C ILE A 264 11.70 5.48 -12.24
N PRO A 265 12.64 4.62 -12.66
CA PRO A 265 13.68 5.08 -13.54
C PRO A 265 13.05 5.57 -14.84
N SER A 266 13.57 6.65 -15.44
CA SER A 266 13.05 7.41 -16.62
C SER A 266 12.38 6.65 -17.79
N VAL A 267 12.46 5.32 -17.79
CA VAL A 267 11.77 4.33 -18.63
C VAL A 267 10.28 4.52 -18.82
N PHE A 268 9.50 4.80 -17.76
CA PHE A 268 8.05 5.07 -17.92
C PHE A 268 7.75 6.58 -18.04
N GLY A 269 8.79 7.41 -17.85
CA GLY A 269 8.66 8.86 -17.73
C GLY A 269 8.48 9.55 -19.07
N HIS A 270 9.12 9.11 -20.15
CA HIS A 270 8.90 9.69 -21.48
C HIS A 270 8.60 8.56 -22.47
N MET A 271 7.59 8.65 -23.32
CA MET A 271 7.60 7.83 -24.54
C MET A 271 8.67 8.40 -25.47
N PRO A 272 9.49 7.56 -26.12
CA PRO A 272 10.51 8.06 -27.02
C PRO A 272 9.84 8.72 -28.23
N GLU A 273 10.34 9.88 -28.64
CA GLU A 273 9.84 10.55 -29.83
C GLU A 273 10.16 9.70 -31.10
N PRO A 274 9.24 9.63 -32.07
CA PRO A 274 9.48 8.90 -33.30
C PRO A 274 10.74 9.43 -34.01
N GLY A 275 11.76 8.58 -34.20
CA GLY A 275 12.97 8.91 -34.95
C GLY A 275 14.25 9.08 -34.12
N VAL A 276 14.20 9.00 -32.79
CA VAL A 276 15.39 9.00 -31.93
C VAL A 276 15.97 7.57 -31.82
N PRO A 277 17.28 7.32 -31.87
CA PRO A 277 17.83 5.97 -31.67
C PRO A 277 17.69 5.49 -30.20
N SER A 278 17.62 4.16 -29.98
CA SER A 278 17.70 3.58 -28.62
C SER A 278 19.05 3.92 -27.98
N ASP A 279 19.02 4.65 -26.86
CA ASP A 279 20.22 5.21 -26.24
C ASP A 279 20.84 4.19 -25.25
N SER A 280 22.13 3.88 -25.40
CA SER A 280 22.88 2.97 -24.50
C SER A 280 22.94 3.48 -23.05
N ALA A 281 22.63 4.76 -22.83
CA ALA A 281 22.48 5.38 -21.52
C ALA A 281 21.17 4.99 -20.79
N PHE A 282 20.29 4.20 -21.39
CA PHE A 282 19.06 3.70 -20.75
C PHE A 282 19.39 2.79 -19.57
N GLU A 283 20.23 1.78 -19.76
CA GLU A 283 20.56 0.77 -18.74
C GLU A 283 21.17 1.39 -17.47
N THR A 284 22.10 2.32 -17.65
CA THR A 284 22.74 3.06 -16.54
C THR A 284 21.75 3.95 -15.79
N ARG A 285 20.74 4.50 -16.47
CA ARG A 285 19.65 5.28 -15.85
C ARG A 285 18.66 4.41 -15.07
N VAL A 286 18.51 3.12 -15.42
CA VAL A 286 17.54 2.22 -14.76
C VAL A 286 18.07 1.66 -13.44
N PHE A 287 19.34 1.27 -13.37
CA PHE A 287 19.88 0.54 -12.21
C PHE A 287 21.05 1.25 -11.48
N GLY A 288 21.48 2.42 -11.96
CA GLY A 288 22.75 3.00 -11.53
C GLY A 288 23.94 2.15 -11.99
N ALA A 289 25.17 2.63 -11.77
CA ALA A 289 26.39 2.09 -12.35
C ALA A 289 26.85 0.70 -11.83
N GLY A 290 25.99 -0.12 -11.20
CA GLY A 290 26.45 -1.24 -10.36
C GLY A 290 25.69 -2.57 -10.38
N LEU A 291 24.60 -2.75 -11.13
CA LEU A 291 23.83 -4.01 -11.06
C LEU A 291 23.47 -4.56 -12.45
N ALA A 292 24.46 -5.12 -13.13
CA ALA A 292 24.26 -5.89 -14.36
C ALA A 292 24.29 -7.40 -14.03
N GLU A 293 23.21 -7.92 -13.45
CA GLU A 293 22.95 -9.36 -13.53
C GLU A 293 22.43 -9.71 -14.93
N THR A 294 22.97 -10.78 -15.52
CA THR A 294 22.70 -11.22 -16.91
C THR A 294 21.23 -11.51 -17.22
N GLN A 295 20.39 -11.80 -16.22
CA GLN A 295 18.94 -12.00 -16.41
C GLN A 295 18.17 -10.67 -16.59
N SER A 296 18.63 -9.60 -15.95
CA SER A 296 18.03 -8.26 -16.05
C SER A 296 18.20 -7.66 -17.44
N PHE A 297 19.31 -7.99 -18.13
CA PHE A 297 19.63 -7.48 -19.46
C PHE A 297 18.60 -7.87 -20.54
N GLY A 298 18.16 -9.14 -20.56
CA GLY A 298 17.14 -9.60 -21.50
C GLY A 298 15.79 -8.93 -21.30
N LEU A 299 15.47 -8.63 -20.04
CA LEU A 299 14.23 -7.96 -19.66
C LEU A 299 14.26 -6.47 -20.01
N LEU A 300 15.42 -5.81 -19.90
CA LEU A 300 15.62 -4.43 -20.33
C LEU A 300 15.58 -4.26 -21.85
N CYS A 301 16.25 -5.13 -22.59
CA CYS A 301 16.20 -5.09 -24.05
C CYS A 301 14.78 -5.32 -24.57
N TRP A 302 14.00 -6.16 -23.87
CA TRP A 302 12.57 -6.32 -24.15
C TRP A 302 11.77 -5.05 -23.84
N LEU A 303 12.02 -4.42 -22.69
CA LEU A 303 11.31 -3.22 -22.24
C LEU A 303 11.58 -2.03 -23.18
N ASP A 304 12.83 -1.84 -23.59
CA ASP A 304 13.21 -0.83 -24.57
C ASP A 304 12.47 -1.07 -25.89
N LYS A 305 12.52 -2.29 -26.44
CA LYS A 305 11.77 -2.68 -27.65
C LYS A 305 10.24 -2.51 -27.51
N LEU A 306 9.68 -2.74 -26.33
CA LEU A 306 8.24 -2.58 -26.08
C LEU A 306 7.86 -1.08 -26.06
N ARG A 307 8.69 -0.24 -25.43
CA ARG A 307 8.46 1.21 -25.32
C ARG A 307 8.46 1.90 -26.68
N TRP A 308 9.24 1.41 -27.64
CA TRP A 308 9.19 1.84 -29.05
C TRP A 308 7.92 1.43 -29.80
N LYS A 309 7.13 0.51 -29.24
CA LYS A 309 5.80 0.12 -29.74
C LYS A 309 4.73 0.74 -28.87
N VAL A 310 4.56 2.05 -29.01
CA VAL A 310 3.70 2.92 -28.18
C VAL A 310 2.33 2.29 -27.90
N GLU A 311 1.64 1.78 -28.92
CA GLU A 311 0.33 1.14 -28.76
C GLU A 311 0.37 -0.11 -27.87
N ARG A 312 1.39 -0.96 -28.04
CA ARG A 312 1.53 -2.21 -27.26
C ARG A 312 1.95 -1.94 -25.83
N PHE A 313 2.80 -0.93 -25.62
CA PHE A 313 3.17 -0.50 -24.28
C PHE A 313 1.97 0.11 -23.55
N GLY A 314 1.23 1.02 -24.22
CA GLY A 314 0.00 1.61 -23.68
C GLY A 314 -1.04 0.55 -23.33
N ALA A 315 -1.26 -0.43 -24.21
CA ALA A 315 -2.16 -1.56 -23.95
C ALA A 315 -1.73 -2.36 -22.71
N ALA A 316 -0.44 -2.71 -22.59
CA ALA A 316 0.07 -3.48 -21.45
C ALA A 316 -0.02 -2.70 -20.12
N VAL A 317 0.21 -1.38 -20.14
CA VAL A 317 0.01 -0.50 -18.98
C VAL A 317 -1.47 -0.45 -18.60
N ASN A 318 -2.36 -0.26 -19.57
CA ASN A 318 -3.80 -0.19 -19.32
C ASN A 318 -4.37 -1.52 -18.80
N GLU A 319 -3.91 -2.66 -19.31
CA GLU A 319 -4.26 -3.98 -18.78
C GLU A 319 -3.78 -4.17 -17.34
N LEU A 320 -2.58 -3.68 -17.02
CA LEU A 320 -2.04 -3.80 -15.67
C LEU A 320 -2.78 -2.93 -14.65
N GLU A 321 -3.17 -1.72 -15.08
CA GLU A 321 -3.96 -0.78 -14.27
C GLU A 321 -5.40 -1.26 -14.10
N SER A 322 -6.03 -1.74 -15.17
CA SER A 322 -7.40 -2.28 -15.15
C SER A 322 -7.52 -3.63 -14.43
N ALA A 323 -6.40 -4.35 -14.25
CA ALA A 323 -6.33 -5.49 -13.33
C ALA A 323 -6.15 -5.07 -11.86
N GLY A 324 -5.93 -3.79 -11.58
CA GLY A 324 -5.84 -3.23 -10.24
C GLY A 324 -4.57 -3.58 -9.47
N PHE A 325 -3.58 -4.24 -10.08
CA PHE A 325 -2.37 -4.69 -9.39
C PHE A 325 -1.35 -3.56 -9.13
N VAL A 326 -1.25 -2.63 -10.07
CA VAL A 326 -0.30 -1.51 -10.03
C VAL A 326 -1.08 -0.21 -10.15
N LYS A 327 -0.79 0.74 -9.26
CA LYS A 327 -1.27 2.11 -9.39
C LYS A 327 -0.18 2.93 -10.05
N PHE A 328 -0.50 3.50 -11.21
CA PHE A 328 0.38 4.43 -11.91
C PHE A 328 0.02 5.87 -11.52
N CYS A 329 1.02 6.63 -11.08
CA CYS A 329 0.90 8.05 -10.83
C CYS A 329 1.45 8.78 -12.05
N ARG A 330 0.60 9.55 -12.72
CA ARG A 330 0.93 10.29 -13.93
C ARG A 330 1.04 11.78 -13.65
N ASN A 331 1.76 12.49 -14.51
CA ASN A 331 1.83 13.95 -14.46
C ASN A 331 0.46 14.59 -14.75
N GLN A 332 0.34 15.90 -14.53
CA GLN A 332 -0.93 16.61 -14.72
C GLN A 332 -1.48 16.54 -16.15
N SER A 333 -0.61 16.38 -17.15
CA SER A 333 -1.00 16.26 -18.56
C SER A 333 -1.29 14.82 -19.01
N ASP A 334 -1.19 13.84 -18.11
CA ASP A 334 -1.39 12.40 -18.38
C ASP A 334 -0.43 11.83 -19.46
N THR A 335 0.65 12.55 -19.76
CA THR A 335 1.60 12.22 -20.82
C THR A 335 2.79 11.40 -20.33
N SER A 336 3.04 11.40 -19.03
CA SER A 336 4.13 10.64 -18.42
C SER A 336 3.70 9.94 -17.14
N ILE A 337 4.29 8.77 -16.89
CA ILE A 337 4.18 8.07 -15.61
C ILE A 337 5.36 8.51 -14.73
N GLU A 338 5.05 9.20 -13.63
CA GLU A 338 6.05 9.74 -12.69
C GLU A 338 6.44 8.73 -11.62
N SER A 339 5.48 7.94 -11.14
CA SER A 339 5.74 6.89 -10.15
C SER A 339 4.75 5.73 -10.27
N LEU A 340 5.11 4.59 -9.66
CA LEU A 340 4.22 3.44 -9.55
C LEU A 340 4.19 2.96 -8.10
N ALA A 341 3.06 2.41 -7.70
CA ALA A 341 2.89 1.80 -6.39
C ALA A 341 2.25 0.42 -6.54
N VAL A 342 2.84 -0.57 -5.87
CA VAL A 342 2.30 -1.92 -5.75
C VAL A 342 2.10 -2.21 -4.27
N HIS A 343 0.88 -2.60 -3.90
CA HIS A 343 0.56 -2.93 -2.50
C HIS A 343 1.42 -4.12 -2.04
N ALA A 344 1.94 -4.09 -0.81
CA ALA A 344 2.85 -5.12 -0.28
C ALA A 344 2.29 -6.54 -0.44
N LEU A 345 1.02 -6.77 -0.07
CA LEU A 345 0.36 -8.07 -0.23
C LEU A 345 0.30 -8.56 -1.68
N LYS A 346 0.20 -7.67 -2.66
CA LYS A 346 0.21 -8.03 -4.09
C LYS A 346 1.61 -8.45 -4.53
N LYS A 347 2.65 -7.75 -4.06
CA LYS A 347 4.06 -8.16 -4.26
C LYS A 347 4.30 -9.55 -3.70
N THR A 348 3.82 -9.78 -2.47
CA THR A 348 3.99 -11.05 -1.79
C THR A 348 3.25 -12.18 -2.51
N TYR A 349 2.01 -11.94 -2.96
CA TYR A 349 1.26 -12.90 -3.79
C TYR A 349 2.01 -13.26 -5.08
N THR A 350 2.53 -12.29 -5.82
CA THR A 350 3.22 -12.56 -7.11
C THR A 350 4.60 -13.22 -6.95
N LYS A 351 5.20 -13.17 -5.75
CA LYS A 351 6.46 -13.86 -5.44
C LYS A 351 6.26 -15.29 -4.93
N ALA A 352 5.05 -15.61 -4.46
CA ALA A 352 4.66 -16.93 -3.97
C ALA A 352 4.32 -17.86 -5.15
#